data_AF-D4CVT8-F1
#
_entry.id   AF-D4CVT8-F1
#
_cell.length_a   1.000
_cell.length_b   1.000
_cell.length_c   1.000
_cell.angle_alpha   90.00
_cell.angle_beta   90.00
_cell.angle_gamma   90.00
#
_symmetry.space_group_name_H-M   'P 1'
#
loop_
_entity.id
_entity.type
_entity.pdbx_description
1 polymer ?
#
loop_
_entity_poly.entity_id
_entity_poly.type
_entity_poly.pdbx_seq_one_letter_code
_entity_poly.pdbx_strand_id
1 'polypeptide(L)'
;MKKKHSPKLINCVYDLAVMELDYMKEDEFFNIARKCTYALGYTNTPKAKEKLELLAKNENELIREYAIKQLNRHDFTDKDVEEQD
;
A
#
# COMPACT_ATOMS: atom_id res chain seq x y z
N MET A 1 -2.44 9.38 -21.25
CA MET A 1 -1.24 8.56 -20.97
C MET A 1 -1.54 7.66 -19.79
N LYS A 2 -1.47 6.33 -19.91
CA LYS A 2 -1.55 5.44 -18.75
C LYS A 2 -0.29 5.67 -17.90
N LYS A 3 -0.44 6.09 -16.64
CA LYS A 3 0.68 6.20 -15.71
C LYS A 3 1.21 4.78 -15.48
N LYS A 4 2.47 4.57 -15.83
CA LYS A 4 3.19 3.32 -15.67
C LYS A 4 3.75 3.31 -14.25
N HIS A 5 3.33 2.36 -13.41
CA HIS A 5 3.73 2.29 -12.00
C HIS A 5 4.95 1.36 -11.82
N SER A 6 6.05 1.92 -11.32
CA SER A 6 7.29 1.17 -11.10
C SER A 6 7.13 0.20 -9.90
N PRO A 7 7.53 -1.07 -10.05
CA PRO A 7 7.54 -2.02 -8.93
C PRO A 7 8.38 -1.57 -7.74
N LYS A 8 9.51 -0.91 -7.99
CA LYS A 8 10.34 -0.28 -6.95
C LYS A 8 9.57 0.73 -6.10
N LEU A 9 8.74 1.57 -6.74
CA LEU A 9 7.90 2.54 -6.01
C LEU A 9 6.86 1.81 -5.14
N ILE A 10 6.21 0.77 -5.66
CA ILE A 10 5.22 -0.03 -4.91
C ILE A 10 5.87 -0.64 -3.66
N ASN A 11 7.08 -1.20 -3.81
CA ASN A 11 7.84 -1.75 -2.67
C ASN A 11 8.19 -0.66 -1.65
N CYS A 12 8.71 0.50 -2.08
CA CYS A 12 9.03 1.60 -1.15
C CYS A 12 7.79 2.10 -0.39
N VAL A 13 6.62 2.17 -1.03
CA VAL A 13 5.36 2.57 -0.38
C VAL A 13 4.93 1.53 0.65
N TYR A 14 5.07 0.23 0.34
CA TYR A 14 4.80 -0.84 1.29
C TYR A 14 5.77 -0.80 2.48
N ASP A 15 7.06 -0.66 2.24
CA ASP A 15 8.09 -0.60 3.29
C ASP A 15 7.82 0.57 4.24
N LEU A 16 7.42 1.73 3.71
CA LEU A 16 7.02 2.88 4.51
C LEU A 16 5.74 2.61 5.32
N ALA A 17 4.82 1.77 4.85
CA ALA A 17 3.59 1.44 5.56
C ALA A 17 3.83 0.56 6.80
N VAL A 18 4.91 -0.23 6.80
CA VAL A 18 5.28 -1.16 7.89
C VAL A 18 6.44 -0.65 8.74
N MET A 19 6.99 0.52 8.41
CA MET A 19 8.11 1.10 9.13
C MET A 19 7.69 1.54 10.53
N GLU A 20 8.43 1.12 11.55
CA GLU A 20 8.24 1.61 12.92
C GLU A 20 8.93 2.98 13.06
N LEU A 21 8.15 4.00 13.41
CA LEU A 21 8.63 5.37 13.57
C LEU A 21 8.26 5.89 14.95
N ASP A 22 9.18 6.60 15.60
CA ASP A 22 8.99 7.07 16.99
C ASP A 22 7.73 7.92 17.19
N TYR A 23 7.38 8.73 16.18
CA TYR A 23 6.20 9.59 16.22
C TYR A 23 4.88 8.81 16.24
N MET A 24 4.89 7.51 15.90
CA MET A 24 3.68 6.67 15.91
C MET A 24 3.05 6.54 17.29
N LYS A 25 3.83 6.75 18.36
CA LYS A 25 3.32 6.82 19.74
C LYS A 25 2.29 7.94 19.92
N GLU A 26 2.37 8.98 19.09
CA GLU A 26 1.46 10.12 19.07
C GLU A 26 0.48 10.07 17.88
N ASP A 27 0.60 9.08 16.97
CA ASP A 27 -0.22 8.95 15.76
C ASP A 27 -1.29 7.87 15.96
N GLU A 28 -2.35 8.21 16.69
CA GLU A 28 -3.48 7.33 16.99
C GLU A 28 -4.13 6.72 15.73
N PHE A 29 -3.94 7.34 14.56
CA PHE A 29 -4.55 6.93 13.29
C PHE A 29 -3.58 6.33 12.28
N PHE A 30 -2.30 6.15 12.64
CA PHE A 30 -1.26 5.63 11.74
C PHE A 30 -1.31 6.29 10.35
N ASN A 31 -1.34 7.62 10.33
CA ASN A 31 -1.64 8.42 9.15
C ASN A 31 -0.70 8.16 7.96
N ILE A 32 0.57 7.83 8.21
CA ILE A 32 1.50 7.43 7.14
C ILE A 32 1.08 6.09 6.55
N ALA A 33 0.87 5.05 7.36
CA ALA A 33 0.40 3.75 6.89
C ALA A 33 -0.95 3.87 6.16
N ARG A 34 -1.87 4.71 6.68
CA ARG A 34 -3.12 5.06 6.01
C ARG A 34 -2.87 5.66 4.63
N LYS A 35 -2.00 6.65 4.49
CA LYS A 35 -1.68 7.23 3.17
C LYS A 35 -1.04 6.21 2.22
N CYS A 36 -0.16 5.34 2.74
CA CYS A 36 0.45 4.28 1.95
C CYS A 36 -0.57 3.28 1.41
N THR A 37 -1.52 2.81 2.23
CA THR A 37 -2.59 1.91 1.74
C THR A 37 -3.40 2.56 0.62
N TYR A 38 -3.75 3.84 0.74
CA TYR A 38 -4.45 4.57 -0.33
C TYR A 38 -3.58 4.71 -1.59
N ALA A 39 -2.29 4.99 -1.45
CA ALA A 39 -1.37 5.07 -2.59
C ALA A 39 -1.25 3.72 -3.32
N LEU A 40 -1.23 2.60 -2.59
CA LEU A 40 -1.27 1.26 -3.17
C LEU A 40 -2.60 1.00 -3.89
N GLY A 41 -3.74 1.36 -3.28
CA GLY A 41 -5.05 1.25 -3.92
C GLY A 41 -5.15 2.04 -5.23
N TYR A 42 -4.70 3.30 -5.22
CA TYR A 42 -4.67 4.15 -6.41
C TYR A 42 -3.63 3.74 -7.46
N THR A 43 -2.62 2.97 -7.07
CA THR A 43 -1.70 2.35 -8.03
C THR A 43 -2.41 1.27 -8.86
N ASN A 44 -3.36 0.56 -8.26
CA ASN A 44 -4.32 -0.30 -8.96
C ASN A 44 -3.66 -1.39 -9.86
N THR A 45 -2.47 -1.85 -9.50
CA THR A 45 -1.81 -2.99 -10.17
C THR A 45 -1.87 -4.27 -9.34
N PRO A 46 -1.71 -5.47 -9.94
CA PRO A 46 -1.61 -6.72 -9.20
C PRO A 46 -0.54 -6.69 -8.10
N LYS A 47 0.64 -6.12 -8.37
CA LYS A 47 1.69 -6.01 -7.35
C LYS A 47 1.28 -5.12 -6.17
N ALA A 48 0.53 -4.05 -6.42
CA ALA A 48 -0.01 -3.22 -5.34
C ALA A 48 -1.08 -3.97 -4.52
N LYS A 49 -1.88 -4.84 -5.18
CA LYS A 49 -2.82 -5.73 -4.50
C LYS A 49 -2.11 -6.67 -3.53
N GLU A 50 -1.04 -7.33 -3.97
CA GLU A 50 -0.25 -8.24 -3.12
C GLU A 50 0.24 -7.52 -1.84
N LYS A 51 0.72 -6.28 -1.98
CA LYS A 51 1.15 -5.47 -0.82
C LYS A 51 0.00 -5.13 0.12
N LEU A 52 -1.18 -4.82 -0.40
CA LEU A 52 -2.37 -4.61 0.41
C LEU A 52 -2.84 -5.90 1.11
N GLU A 53 -2.75 -7.06 0.46
CA GLU A 53 -3.07 -8.36 1.07
C GLU A 53 -2.12 -8.72 2.23
N LEU A 54 -0.85 -8.32 2.15
CA LEU A 54 0.08 -8.41 3.27
C LEU A 54 -0.31 -7.48 4.42
N LEU A 55 -0.64 -6.21 4.12
CA LEU A 55 -1.10 -5.25 5.13
C LEU A 55 -2.44 -5.65 5.77
N ALA A 56 -3.31 -6.35 5.05
CA ALA A 56 -4.56 -6.90 5.58
C ALA A 56 -4.35 -8.02 6.62
N LYS A 57 -3.11 -8.49 6.81
CA LYS A 57 -2.72 -9.44 7.86
C LYS A 57 -1.91 -8.79 8.99
N ASN A 58 -1.78 -7.46 8.97
CA ASN A 58 -1.03 -6.74 9.99
C ASN A 58 -1.69 -6.89 11.37
N GLU A 59 -0.86 -6.94 12.42
CA GLU A 59 -1.31 -7.05 13.82
C GLU A 59 -2.11 -5.80 14.24
N ASN A 60 -1.70 -4.62 13.75
CA ASN A 60 -2.40 -3.38 13.96
C ASN A 60 -3.75 -3.37 13.23
N GLU A 61 -4.83 -3.24 13.99
CA GLU A 61 -6.20 -3.28 13.48
C GLU A 61 -6.52 -2.15 12.50
N LEU A 62 -6.08 -0.93 12.76
CA LEU A 62 -6.33 0.21 11.88
C LEU A 62 -5.65 0.04 10.52
N ILE A 63 -4.39 -0.40 10.51
CA ILE A 63 -3.64 -0.66 9.27
C ILE A 63 -4.34 -1.76 8.45
N ARG A 64 -4.76 -2.83 9.12
CA ARG A 64 -5.52 -3.93 8.52
C ARG A 64 -6.84 -3.45 7.90
N GLU A 65 -7.62 -2.65 8.61
CA GLU A 65 -8.87 -2.08 8.10
C GLU A 65 -8.66 -1.18 6.88
N TYR A 66 -7.62 -0.33 6.91
CA TYR A 66 -7.29 0.52 5.77
C TYR A 66 -6.94 -0.30 4.54
N ALA A 67 -6.17 -1.39 4.71
CA ALA A 67 -5.82 -2.27 3.61
C ALA A 67 -7.05 -2.98 3.02
N ILE A 68 -7.91 -3.58 3.86
CA ILE A 68 -9.16 -4.22 3.44
C ILE A 68 -10.06 -3.24 2.69
N LYS A 69 -10.18 -2.01 3.18
CA LYS A 69 -10.97 -0.96 2.52
C LYS A 69 -10.49 -0.68 1.10
N GLN A 70 -9.17 -0.64 0.87
CA GLN A 70 -8.64 -0.42 -0.48
C GLN A 70 -8.77 -1.66 -1.36
N LEU A 71 -8.59 -2.87 -0.81
CA LEU A 71 -8.82 -4.12 -1.52
C LEU A 71 -10.26 -4.23 -2.05
N ASN A 72 -11.24 -3.76 -1.28
CA ASN A 72 -12.65 -3.78 -1.69
C ASN A 72 -13.03 -2.62 -2.64
N ARG A 73 -12.20 -1.58 -2.75
CA ARG A 73 -12.50 -0.37 -3.54
C ARG A 73 -11.92 -0.42 -4.96
N HIS A 74 -10.89 -1.23 -5.19
CA HIS A 74 -10.10 -1.22 -6.41
C HIS A 74 -10.06 -2.61 -7.07
N ASP A 75 -10.02 -2.64 -8.40
CA ASP A 75 -10.09 -3.89 -9.18
C ASP A 75 -8.70 -4.46 -9.52
N PHE A 76 -7.64 -3.67 -9.35
CA PHE A 76 -6.23 -4.04 -9.56
C PHE A 76 -5.90 -4.54 -10.97
N THR A 77 -6.42 -3.84 -11.99
CA THR A 77 -6.33 -4.25 -13.40
C THR A 77 -5.24 -3.51 -14.20
N ASP A 78 -4.58 -2.51 -13.61
CA ASP A 78 -3.50 -1.80 -14.29
C ASP A 78 -2.24 -2.65 -14.38
N LYS A 79 -1.52 -2.52 -15.50
CA LYS A 79 -0.30 -3.30 -15.75
C LYS A 79 0.86 -2.76 -14.92
N ASP A 80 1.58 -3.68 -14.27
CA ASP A 80 2.90 -3.40 -13.72
C ASP A 80 3.89 -3.06 -14.84
N VAL A 81 4.89 -2.23 -14.53
CA VAL A 81 6.03 -2.00 -15.43
C VAL A 81 7.01 -3.14 -15.22
N GLU A 82 7.36 -3.87 -16.28
CA GLU A 82 8.48 -4.80 -16.24
C GLU A 82 9.77 -4.02 -15.95
N GLU A 83 10.50 -4.42 -14.90
CA GLU A 83 11.85 -3.90 -14.65
C GLU A 83 12.74 -4.37 -15.80
N GLN A 84 13.33 -3.43 -16.53
CA GLN A 84 14.52 -3.71 -17.32
C GLN A 84 15.69 -3.56 -16.35
N ASP A 85 16.32 -4.70 -16.03
CA ASP A 85 17.61 -4.74 -15.32
C ASP A 85 18.73 -4.09 -16.14
#